data_AF-A0A9E5N069-F1
#
_entry.id   AF-A0A9E5N069-F1
#
_cell.length_a   1.000
_cell.length_b   1.000
_cell.length_c   1.000
_cell.angle_alpha   90.00
_cell.angle_beta   90.00
_cell.angle_gamma   90.00
#
_symmetry.space_group_name_H-M   'P 1'
#
loop_
_entity.id
_entity.type
_entity.pdbx_description
1 polymer ?
#
loop_
_entity_poly.entity_id
_entity_poly.type
_entity_poly.pdbx_seq_one_letter_code
_entity_poly.pdbx_strand_id
1 'polypeptide(L)'
;MRKRLADELGGGFAVTGTGHYLVAHPRGQRDLWAARFEQLYGNFMHYFLVRGFRLKKPQFPLVAIVWASQKEFQRHATLSGLALPDNISGYYYPISNRVHLYDSSEGEHDALGWQQNADTIIHEVTHQTAFNTGIHQRFCDTPQWLIEGLGTLFEAPGIHSSQRYRHQRDRINRGRLADFYSQADQRNEGFLADLISSDQLFQHDAQQAYAQAWALTYWLVE
;
A
#
# COMPACT_ATOMS: atom_id res chain seq x y z
N MET A 1 10.77 19.81 8.93
CA MET A 1 10.66 18.59 8.09
C MET A 1 10.56 18.91 6.61
N ARG A 2 9.56 19.70 6.17
CA ARG A 2 9.36 20.08 4.76
C ARG A 2 10.61 20.61 4.05
N LYS A 3 11.30 21.62 4.63
CA LYS A 3 12.53 22.19 4.05
C LYS A 3 13.63 21.14 3.88
N ARG A 4 13.91 20.36 4.93
CA ARG A 4 14.89 19.26 4.89
C ARG A 4 14.57 18.24 3.79
N LEU A 5 13.30 17.86 3.61
CA LEU A 5 12.90 16.92 2.55
C LEU A 5 13.09 17.54 1.15
N ALA A 6 12.79 18.82 0.98
CA ALA A 6 13.03 19.53 -0.28
C ALA A 6 14.54 19.66 -0.58
N ASP A 7 15.35 19.94 0.43
CA ASP A 7 16.81 20.02 0.32
C ASP A 7 17.41 18.65 -0.03
N GLU A 8 16.87 17.57 0.55
CA GLU A 8 17.27 16.18 0.30
C GLU A 8 16.98 15.73 -1.15
N LEU A 9 15.80 16.05 -1.68
CA LEU A 9 15.36 15.62 -3.01
C LEU A 9 15.80 16.56 -4.14
N GLY A 10 16.19 17.79 -3.81
CA GLY A 10 16.69 18.78 -4.74
C GLY A 10 15.60 19.50 -5.56
N GLY A 11 16.06 20.35 -6.49
CA GLY A 11 15.22 21.33 -7.19
C GLY A 11 14.14 20.76 -8.11
N GLY A 12 14.19 19.48 -8.47
CA GLY A 12 13.18 18.81 -9.31
C GLY A 12 11.85 18.58 -8.59
N PHE A 13 11.85 18.62 -7.26
CA PHE A 13 10.69 18.32 -6.45
C PHE A 13 10.00 19.57 -5.91
N ALA A 14 8.69 19.46 -5.73
CA ALA A 14 7.92 20.27 -4.80
C ALA A 14 7.46 19.37 -3.65
N VAL A 15 7.45 19.92 -2.43
CA VAL A 15 6.90 19.23 -1.26
C VAL A 15 5.62 19.93 -0.85
N THR A 16 4.49 19.22 -0.87
CA THR A 16 3.19 19.71 -0.44
C THR A 16 2.81 19.05 0.89
N GLY A 17 2.37 19.86 1.85
CA GLY A 17 1.85 19.36 3.13
C GLY A 17 0.33 19.32 3.15
N THR A 18 -0.21 18.31 3.85
CA THR A 18 -1.64 18.16 4.17
C THR A 18 -1.82 18.06 5.69
N GLY A 19 -2.98 17.56 6.15
CA GLY A 19 -3.21 17.32 7.57
C GLY A 19 -2.26 16.28 8.16
N HIS A 20 -2.04 15.18 7.43
CA HIS A 20 -1.25 14.04 7.93
C HIS A 20 -0.05 13.69 7.06
N TYR A 21 0.12 14.29 5.87
CA TYR A 21 1.18 13.95 4.93
C TYR A 21 2.09 15.13 4.56
N LEU A 22 3.34 14.78 4.22
CA LEU A 22 4.24 15.55 3.37
C LEU A 22 4.47 14.73 2.09
N VAL A 23 3.96 15.22 0.97
CA VAL A 23 4.09 14.56 -0.33
C VAL A 23 5.12 15.32 -1.16
N ALA A 24 6.24 14.68 -1.45
CA ALA A 24 7.19 15.15 -2.43
C ALA A 24 6.81 14.61 -3.81
N HIS A 25 6.71 15.49 -4.80
CA HIS A 25 6.28 15.14 -6.15
C HIS A 25 6.99 16.04 -7.17
N PRO A 26 7.02 15.67 -8.47
CA PRO A 26 7.52 16.55 -9.51
C PRO A 26 6.74 17.88 -9.48
N ARG A 27 7.44 18.99 -9.78
CA ARG A 27 6.81 20.32 -9.79
C ARG A 27 5.60 20.36 -10.72
N GLY A 28 4.55 21.07 -10.33
CA GLY A 28 3.30 21.16 -11.08
C GLY A 28 2.28 20.06 -10.78
N GLN A 29 2.66 18.97 -10.11
CA GLN A 29 1.75 17.84 -9.83
C GLN A 29 1.08 17.87 -8.44
N ARG A 30 0.91 19.06 -7.85
CA ARG A 30 0.36 19.19 -6.48
C ARG A 30 -1.03 18.59 -6.37
N ASP A 31 -1.92 18.99 -7.28
CA ASP A 31 -3.34 18.66 -7.23
C ASP A 31 -3.60 17.17 -7.55
N LEU A 32 -2.58 16.48 -8.07
CA LEU A 32 -2.63 15.06 -8.39
C LEU A 32 -2.43 14.18 -7.15
N TRP A 33 -1.53 14.56 -6.23
CA TRP A 33 -1.04 13.62 -5.20
C TRP A 33 -1.47 13.96 -3.79
N ALA A 34 -1.32 15.22 -3.36
CA ALA A 34 -1.43 15.57 -1.95
C ALA A 34 -2.81 15.22 -1.36
N ALA A 35 -3.89 15.63 -2.04
CA ALA A 35 -5.25 15.34 -1.60
C ALA A 35 -5.55 13.83 -1.57
N ARG A 36 -4.96 13.05 -2.48
CA ARG A 36 -5.17 11.59 -2.56
C ARG A 36 -4.58 10.87 -1.35
N PHE A 37 -3.36 11.19 -0.96
CA PHE A 37 -2.74 10.61 0.24
C PHE A 37 -3.55 10.92 1.51
N GLU A 38 -4.02 12.16 1.64
CA GLU A 38 -4.86 12.56 2.76
C GLU A 38 -6.19 11.79 2.77
N GLN A 39 -6.81 11.60 1.60
CA GLN A 39 -8.03 10.81 1.46
C GLN A 39 -7.81 9.33 1.83
N LEU A 40 -6.74 8.71 1.35
CA LEU A 40 -6.41 7.32 1.67
C LEU A 40 -6.21 7.12 3.18
N TYR A 41 -5.51 8.04 3.84
CA TYR A 41 -5.39 8.06 5.29
C TYR A 41 -6.75 8.14 5.98
N GLY A 42 -7.60 9.09 5.57
CA GLY A 42 -8.94 9.27 6.13
C GLY A 42 -9.81 8.01 5.98
N ASN A 43 -9.75 7.37 4.81
CA ASN A 43 -10.50 6.15 4.52
C ASN A 43 -10.02 4.96 5.36
N PHE A 44 -8.71 4.81 5.52
CA PHE A 44 -8.12 3.81 6.42
C PHE A 44 -8.59 4.02 7.86
N MET A 45 -8.48 5.25 8.37
CA MET A 45 -8.93 5.58 9.73
C MET A 45 -10.41 5.28 9.90
N HIS A 46 -11.24 5.67 8.94
CA HIS A 46 -12.67 5.40 8.96
C HIS A 46 -12.96 3.89 9.02
N TYR A 47 -12.33 3.08 8.15
CA TYR A 47 -12.53 1.63 8.07
C TYR A 47 -12.37 0.93 9.44
N PHE A 48 -11.32 1.28 10.18
CA PHE A 48 -11.02 0.69 11.47
C PHE A 48 -11.82 1.29 12.62
N LEU A 49 -12.06 2.61 12.62
CA LEU A 49 -12.83 3.27 13.67
C LEU A 49 -14.28 2.78 13.73
N VAL A 50 -14.94 2.58 12.58
CA VAL A 50 -16.31 2.04 12.55
C VAL A 50 -16.39 0.59 13.01
N ARG A 51 -15.26 -0.14 13.00
CA ARG A 51 -15.10 -1.50 13.53
C ARG A 51 -14.66 -1.54 14.99
N GLY A 52 -14.64 -0.39 15.67
CA GLY A 52 -14.36 -0.30 17.10
C GLY A 52 -12.87 -0.35 17.48
N PHE A 53 -11.96 -0.27 16.51
CA PHE A 53 -10.52 -0.22 16.80
C PHE A 53 -10.13 1.13 17.40
N ARG A 54 -9.17 1.10 18.32
CA ARG A 54 -8.56 2.31 18.90
C ARG A 54 -7.27 2.63 18.17
N LEU A 55 -7.31 3.66 17.33
CA LEU A 55 -6.17 4.08 16.52
C LEU A 55 -5.39 5.19 17.21
N LYS A 56 -4.07 5.17 17.02
CA LYS A 56 -3.16 6.25 17.40
C LYS A 56 -3.01 7.22 16.23
N LYS A 57 -2.87 8.51 16.53
CA LYS A 57 -2.48 9.49 15.51
C LYS A 57 -0.96 9.44 15.30
N PRO A 58 -0.47 9.54 14.06
CA PRO A 58 0.96 9.70 13.79
C PRO A 58 1.51 10.94 14.52
N GLN A 59 2.65 10.79 15.19
CA GLN A 59 3.30 11.92 15.89
C GLN A 59 3.89 12.94 14.93
N PHE A 60 4.22 12.50 13.72
CA PHE A 60 4.81 13.31 12.66
C PHE A 60 4.05 13.07 11.36
N PRO A 61 4.09 14.03 10.42
CA PRO A 61 3.56 13.82 9.08
C PRO A 61 4.19 12.59 8.42
N LEU A 62 3.35 11.77 7.79
CA LEU A 62 3.78 10.66 6.94
C LEU A 62 4.38 11.21 5.65
N VAL A 63 5.37 10.51 5.08
CA VAL A 63 6.10 11.00 3.91
C VAL A 63 5.85 10.08 2.73
N ALA A 64 5.44 10.67 1.61
CA ALA A 64 5.33 10.00 0.33
C ALA A 64 6.20 10.71 -0.72
N ILE A 65 6.91 9.95 -1.54
CA ILE A 65 7.81 10.45 -2.57
C ILE A 65 7.37 9.88 -3.91
N VAL A 66 6.91 10.75 -4.80
CA VAL A 66 6.53 10.43 -6.18
C VAL A 66 7.67 10.80 -7.10
N TRP A 67 8.30 9.80 -7.70
CA TRP A 67 9.38 9.97 -8.67
C TRP A 67 8.84 10.35 -10.04
N ALA A 68 9.63 11.09 -10.82
CA ALA A 68 9.21 11.55 -12.14
C ALA A 68 9.18 10.44 -13.20
N SER A 69 9.88 9.33 -12.95
CA SER A 69 9.93 8.18 -13.87
C SER A 69 10.26 6.89 -13.14
N GLN A 70 9.93 5.74 -13.76
CA GLN A 70 10.34 4.41 -13.32
C GLN A 70 11.86 4.32 -13.13
N LYS A 71 12.63 4.91 -14.05
CA LYS A 71 14.11 4.88 -14.00
C LYS A 71 14.65 5.56 -12.75
N GLU A 72 14.09 6.70 -12.35
CA GLU A 72 14.51 7.40 -11.13
C GLU A 72 14.11 6.62 -9.86
N PHE A 73 12.90 6.08 -9.85
CA PHE A 73 12.40 5.22 -8.77
C PHE A 73 13.29 4.00 -8.57
N GLN A 74 13.60 3.25 -9.64
CA GLN A 74 14.47 2.09 -9.60
C GLN A 74 15.87 2.46 -9.15
N ARG A 75 16.46 3.54 -9.69
CA ARG A 75 17.77 4.02 -9.27
C ARG A 75 17.81 4.30 -7.76
N HIS A 76 16.77 4.95 -7.21
CA HIS A 76 16.70 5.20 -5.77
C HIS A 76 16.56 3.90 -4.96
N ALA A 77 15.72 2.97 -5.41
CA ALA A 77 15.56 1.67 -4.77
C ALA A 77 16.90 0.91 -4.71
N THR A 78 17.63 0.84 -5.82
CA THR A 78 18.97 0.22 -5.86
C THR A 78 19.95 0.89 -4.91
N LEU A 79 19.99 2.23 -4.86
CA LEU A 79 20.86 2.97 -3.93
C LEU A 79 20.49 2.74 -2.46
N SER A 80 19.23 2.38 -2.19
CA SER A 80 18.74 2.01 -0.86
C SER A 80 18.94 0.52 -0.53
N GLY A 81 19.59 -0.23 -1.41
CA GLY A 81 19.86 -1.66 -1.25
C GLY A 81 18.69 -2.58 -1.60
N LEU A 82 17.67 -2.08 -2.30
CA LEU A 82 16.50 -2.85 -2.72
C LEU A 82 16.65 -3.25 -4.20
N ALA A 83 16.38 -4.51 -4.51
CA ALA A 83 16.24 -5.02 -5.87
C ALA A 83 14.75 -5.25 -6.14
N LEU A 84 14.11 -4.28 -6.81
CA LEU A 84 12.69 -4.35 -7.14
C LEU A 84 12.48 -4.88 -8.55
N PRO A 85 11.55 -5.83 -8.76
CA PRO A 85 11.06 -6.19 -10.09
C PRO A 85 10.54 -4.98 -10.88
N ASP A 86 10.65 -5.03 -12.21
CA ASP A 86 10.25 -3.93 -13.10
C ASP A 86 8.76 -3.61 -13.06
N ASN A 87 7.92 -4.56 -12.65
CA ASN A 87 6.47 -4.40 -12.58
C ASN A 87 5.97 -3.77 -11.27
N ILE A 88 6.85 -3.41 -10.33
CA ILE A 88 6.47 -2.75 -9.08
C ILE A 88 6.47 -1.23 -9.27
N SER A 89 5.31 -0.60 -9.03
CA SER A 89 5.13 0.86 -9.14
C SER A 89 5.29 1.63 -7.83
N GLY A 90 5.48 0.95 -6.70
CA GLY A 90 5.73 1.57 -5.41
C GLY A 90 6.22 0.59 -4.34
N TYR A 91 6.81 1.14 -3.27
CA TYR A 91 7.14 0.39 -2.05
C TYR A 91 7.09 1.31 -0.83
N TYR A 92 6.68 0.75 0.30
CA TYR A 92 6.88 1.31 1.62
C TYR A 92 8.22 0.83 2.18
N TYR A 93 9.05 1.76 2.66
CA TYR A 93 10.32 1.41 3.30
C TYR A 93 10.26 1.51 4.83
N PRO A 94 10.27 0.37 5.56
CA PRO A 94 10.11 0.34 7.01
C PRO A 94 11.24 1.01 7.79
N ILE A 95 12.39 1.31 7.21
CA ILE A 95 13.47 2.02 7.94
C ILE A 95 13.28 3.54 7.89
N SER A 96 12.89 4.10 6.75
CA SER A 96 12.69 5.55 6.59
C SER A 96 11.27 6.03 6.92
N ASN A 97 10.29 5.11 6.98
CA ASN A 97 8.86 5.39 7.11
C ASN A 97 8.26 6.08 5.88
N ARG A 98 8.82 5.83 4.70
CA ARG A 98 8.45 6.55 3.49
C ARG A 98 7.84 5.60 2.48
N VAL A 99 6.79 6.08 1.82
CA VAL A 99 6.29 5.45 0.60
C VAL A 99 7.02 6.08 -0.57
N HIS A 100 7.54 5.26 -1.47
CA HIS A 100 8.15 5.65 -2.73
C HIS A 100 7.30 5.09 -3.86
N LEU A 101 7.00 5.88 -4.87
CA LEU A 101 6.23 5.43 -6.04
C LEU A 101 6.59 6.23 -7.28
N TYR A 102 6.20 5.77 -8.45
CA TYR A 102 6.21 6.58 -9.66
C TYR A 102 4.87 6.43 -10.38
N ASP A 103 4.55 7.39 -11.25
CA ASP A 103 3.40 7.27 -12.13
C ASP A 103 3.81 6.56 -13.42
N SER A 104 3.28 5.37 -13.64
CA SER A 104 3.46 4.62 -14.90
C SER A 104 2.51 5.08 -16.00
N SER A 105 1.50 5.91 -15.69
CA SER A 105 0.68 6.53 -16.72
C SER A 105 1.50 7.62 -17.38
N GLU A 106 1.83 7.46 -18.66
CA GLU A 106 2.62 8.41 -19.46
C GLU A 106 1.85 9.73 -19.72
N GLY A 107 1.35 10.39 -18.69
CA GLY A 107 0.58 11.63 -18.80
C GLY A 107 -0.87 11.46 -19.26
N GLU A 108 -1.38 10.22 -19.38
CA GLU A 108 -2.82 9.99 -19.54
C GLU A 108 -3.53 10.20 -18.19
N HIS A 109 -3.81 11.46 -17.89
CA HIS A 109 -4.48 11.95 -16.69
C HIS A 109 -6.00 11.67 -16.67
N ASP A 110 -6.45 10.61 -17.33
CA ASP A 110 -7.84 10.15 -17.21
C ASP A 110 -7.99 9.18 -16.03
N ALA A 111 -9.23 9.03 -15.55
CA ALA A 111 -9.55 8.15 -14.43
C ALA A 111 -9.06 6.69 -14.61
N LEU A 112 -8.82 6.27 -15.87
CA LEU A 112 -8.36 4.94 -16.27
C LEU A 112 -6.85 4.73 -16.04
N GLY A 113 -6.00 5.73 -16.28
CA GLY A 113 -4.55 5.63 -16.05
C GLY A 113 -4.18 5.50 -14.57
N TRP A 114 -4.99 6.10 -13.69
CA TRP A 114 -4.87 5.92 -12.24
C TRP A 114 -5.13 4.46 -11.83
N GLN A 115 -6.08 3.78 -12.48
CA GLN A 115 -6.54 2.46 -12.06
C GLN A 115 -5.45 1.38 -12.14
N GLN A 116 -4.44 1.57 -13.00
CA GLN A 116 -3.30 0.64 -13.11
C GLN A 116 -2.27 0.80 -11.97
N ASN A 117 -2.15 1.99 -11.37
CA ASN A 117 -1.23 2.24 -10.24
C ASN A 117 -1.94 2.36 -8.89
N ALA A 118 -3.27 2.49 -8.89
CA ALA A 118 -4.07 2.76 -7.71
C ALA A 118 -3.87 1.67 -6.66
N ASP A 119 -3.96 0.40 -7.06
CA ASP A 119 -3.90 -0.74 -6.16
C ASP A 119 -2.56 -0.78 -5.41
N THR A 120 -1.43 -0.66 -6.12
CA THR A 120 -0.09 -0.58 -5.50
C THR A 120 0.02 0.61 -4.55
N ILE A 121 -0.44 1.80 -4.96
CA ILE A 121 -0.35 2.99 -4.09
C ILE A 121 -1.20 2.79 -2.82
N ILE A 122 -2.41 2.25 -2.97
CA ILE A 122 -3.30 1.94 -1.84
C ILE A 122 -2.64 0.92 -0.92
N HIS A 123 -2.02 -0.11 -1.48
CA HIS A 123 -1.30 -1.15 -0.77
C HIS A 123 -0.18 -0.56 0.10
N GLU A 124 0.72 0.24 -0.48
CA GLU A 124 1.85 0.82 0.25
C GLU A 124 1.42 1.86 1.29
N VAL A 125 0.40 2.66 0.97
CA VAL A 125 -0.19 3.61 1.93
C VAL A 125 -0.87 2.88 3.08
N THR A 126 -1.47 1.72 2.83
CA THR A 126 -2.07 0.87 3.86
C THR A 126 -1.00 0.40 4.82
N HIS A 127 0.14 -0.11 4.34
CA HIS A 127 1.27 -0.47 5.20
C HIS A 127 1.76 0.70 6.04
N GLN A 128 2.07 1.84 5.40
CA GLN A 128 2.56 3.01 6.12
C GLN A 128 1.56 3.45 7.20
N THR A 129 0.27 3.52 6.86
CA THR A 129 -0.76 3.95 7.81
C THR A 129 -0.93 2.95 8.94
N ALA A 130 -0.94 1.64 8.66
CA ALA A 130 -1.06 0.60 9.67
C ALA A 130 0.09 0.65 10.69
N PHE A 131 1.33 0.82 10.23
CA PHE A 131 2.52 0.93 11.08
C PHE A 131 2.57 2.21 11.91
N ASN A 132 1.85 3.26 11.52
CA ASN A 132 1.86 4.55 12.21
C ASN A 132 0.60 4.82 13.04
N THR A 133 -0.40 3.95 12.97
CA THR A 133 -1.67 4.08 13.71
C THR A 133 -1.85 3.02 14.79
N GLY A 134 -0.89 2.10 14.92
CA GLY A 134 -0.91 1.05 15.93
C GLY A 134 -1.68 -0.20 15.52
N ILE A 135 -2.06 -0.33 14.25
CA ILE A 135 -2.58 -1.59 13.69
C ILE A 135 -1.43 -2.60 13.58
N HIS A 136 -0.30 -2.19 13.01
CA HIS A 136 0.94 -3.00 12.99
C HIS A 136 2.02 -2.36 13.87
N GLN A 137 3.05 -3.15 14.22
CA GLN A 137 4.24 -2.68 14.92
C GLN A 137 5.46 -2.73 14.00
N ARG A 138 6.04 -1.56 13.70
CA ARG A 138 7.02 -1.38 12.62
C ARG A 138 8.37 -2.06 12.84
N PHE A 139 8.75 -2.30 14.09
CA PHE A 139 10.05 -2.87 14.46
C PHE A 139 9.90 -4.16 15.26
N CYS A 140 8.81 -4.88 15.04
CA CYS A 140 8.56 -6.19 15.60
C CYS A 140 8.25 -7.16 14.47
N ASP A 141 8.62 -8.42 14.67
CA ASP A 141 8.27 -9.48 13.74
C ASP A 141 6.74 -9.58 13.66
N THR A 142 6.21 -9.24 12.49
CA THR A 142 4.80 -9.34 12.18
C THR A 142 4.69 -10.32 11.03
N PRO A 143 3.87 -11.39 11.13
CA PRO A 143 3.75 -12.38 10.07
C PRO A 143 3.39 -11.74 8.73
N GLN A 144 4.02 -12.16 7.64
CA GLN A 144 3.79 -11.54 6.33
C GLN A 144 2.35 -11.69 5.87
N TRP A 145 1.69 -12.81 6.19
CA TRP A 145 0.27 -13.00 5.85
C TRP A 145 -0.62 -11.90 6.42
N LEU A 146 -0.30 -11.37 7.61
CA LEU A 146 -1.08 -10.31 8.24
C LEU A 146 -0.79 -8.95 7.58
N ILE A 147 0.48 -8.68 7.27
CA ILE A 147 0.89 -7.44 6.61
C ILE A 147 0.30 -7.36 5.20
N GLU A 148 0.60 -8.37 4.38
CA GLU A 148 0.23 -8.41 2.97
C GLU A 148 -1.26 -8.70 2.78
N GLY A 149 -1.86 -9.50 3.67
CA GLY A 149 -3.30 -9.72 3.69
C GLY A 149 -4.07 -8.43 3.94
N LEU A 150 -3.58 -7.55 4.83
CA LEU A 150 -4.18 -6.24 5.03
C LEU A 150 -3.98 -5.31 3.82
N GLY A 151 -2.79 -5.29 3.23
CA GLY A 151 -2.51 -4.51 2.01
C GLY A 151 -3.45 -4.88 0.87
N THR A 152 -3.53 -6.17 0.56
CA THR A 152 -4.40 -6.72 -0.50
C THR A 152 -5.90 -6.60 -0.20
N LEU A 153 -6.32 -6.59 1.07
CA LEU A 153 -7.69 -6.28 1.45
C LEU A 153 -8.06 -4.86 1.02
N PHE A 154 -7.18 -3.90 1.29
CA PHE A 154 -7.43 -2.48 1.02
C PHE A 154 -7.43 -2.12 -0.46
N GLU A 155 -6.85 -2.94 -1.34
CA GLU A 155 -6.95 -2.78 -2.80
C GLU A 155 -8.41 -2.81 -3.31
N ALA A 156 -9.34 -3.42 -2.58
CA ALA A 156 -10.74 -3.49 -3.00
C ALA A 156 -11.49 -2.14 -2.80
N PRO A 157 -12.16 -1.57 -3.82
CA PRO A 157 -12.82 -0.26 -3.73
C PRO A 157 -13.85 -0.11 -2.60
N GLY A 158 -14.56 -1.18 -2.27
CA GLY A 158 -15.51 -1.22 -1.15
C GLY A 158 -14.86 -1.14 0.22
N ILE A 159 -13.57 -1.47 0.34
CA ILE A 159 -12.79 -1.35 1.58
C ILE A 159 -12.31 0.10 1.74
N HIS A 160 -11.56 0.61 0.77
CA HIS A 160 -10.92 1.93 0.87
C HIS A 160 -11.81 3.09 0.39
N SER A 161 -13.02 2.86 -0.13
CA SER A 161 -13.96 3.89 -0.59
C SER A 161 -15.43 3.48 -0.37
N SER A 162 -15.73 2.94 0.81
CA SER A 162 -17.05 2.37 1.18
C SER A 162 -18.26 3.31 0.99
N GLN A 163 -18.06 4.62 1.10
CA GLN A 163 -19.12 5.61 0.87
C GLN A 163 -19.61 5.64 -0.59
N ARG A 164 -18.69 5.39 -1.53
CA ARG A 164 -18.94 5.35 -2.98
C ARG A 164 -19.30 3.94 -3.44
N TYR A 165 -18.65 2.93 -2.88
CA TYR A 165 -18.83 1.51 -3.23
C TYR A 165 -19.45 0.77 -2.05
N ARG A 166 -20.78 0.70 -2.03
CA ARG A 166 -21.57 0.27 -0.87
C ARG A 166 -21.93 -1.21 -0.87
N HIS A 167 -21.76 -1.91 -1.99
CA HIS A 167 -22.17 -3.31 -2.08
C HIS A 167 -21.07 -4.23 -1.53
N GLN A 168 -21.45 -5.33 -0.90
CA GLN A 168 -20.50 -6.31 -0.36
C GLN A 168 -19.56 -6.84 -1.45
N ARG A 169 -20.06 -7.04 -2.68
CA ARG A 169 -19.25 -7.46 -3.83
C ARG A 169 -18.12 -6.50 -4.20
N ASP A 170 -18.23 -5.23 -3.81
CA ASP A 170 -17.21 -4.21 -4.10
C ASP A 170 -16.05 -4.30 -3.10
N ARG A 171 -16.24 -5.02 -1.99
CA ARG A 171 -15.24 -5.24 -0.93
C ARG A 171 -14.32 -6.42 -1.25
N ILE A 172 -14.63 -7.16 -2.33
CA ILE A 172 -13.88 -8.34 -2.76
C ILE A 172 -12.77 -7.93 -3.73
N ASN A 173 -11.53 -8.28 -3.40
CA ASN A 173 -10.42 -8.23 -4.36
C ASN A 173 -10.56 -9.41 -5.34
N ARG A 174 -11.11 -9.14 -6.52
CA ARG A 174 -11.42 -10.18 -7.51
C ARG A 174 -10.18 -10.86 -8.09
N GLY A 175 -9.07 -10.13 -8.21
CA GLY A 175 -7.80 -10.70 -8.66
C GLY A 175 -7.30 -11.75 -7.68
N ARG A 176 -7.22 -11.39 -6.40
CA ARG A 176 -6.81 -12.32 -5.34
C ARG A 176 -7.78 -13.48 -5.15
N LEU A 177 -9.08 -13.27 -5.33
CA LEU A 177 -10.06 -14.36 -5.33
C LEU A 177 -9.83 -15.34 -6.48
N ALA A 178 -9.56 -14.83 -7.69
CA ALA A 178 -9.27 -15.67 -8.85
C ALA A 178 -7.97 -16.47 -8.64
N ASP A 179 -6.90 -15.82 -8.15
CA ASP A 179 -5.65 -16.48 -7.80
C ASP A 179 -5.89 -17.59 -6.77
N PHE A 180 -6.65 -17.29 -5.71
CA PHE A 180 -6.97 -18.23 -4.64
C PHE A 180 -7.72 -19.46 -5.17
N TYR A 181 -8.65 -19.30 -6.11
CA TYR A 181 -9.35 -20.44 -6.70
C TYR A 181 -8.51 -21.19 -7.74
N SER A 182 -7.59 -20.52 -8.45
CA SER A 182 -6.81 -21.14 -9.52
C SER A 182 -5.95 -22.32 -9.07
N GLN A 183 -5.67 -22.41 -7.77
CA GLN A 183 -4.86 -23.47 -7.17
C GLN A 183 -5.60 -24.21 -6.03
N ALA A 184 -6.94 -24.19 -6.03
CA ALA A 184 -7.72 -24.90 -5.01
C ALA A 184 -7.40 -26.41 -4.99
N ASP A 185 -7.22 -27.02 -6.17
CA ASP A 185 -6.94 -28.46 -6.31
C ASP A 185 -5.52 -28.86 -5.87
N GLN A 186 -4.58 -27.92 -5.83
CA GLN A 186 -3.18 -28.17 -5.45
C GLN A 186 -2.91 -27.88 -3.97
N ARG A 187 -3.92 -27.38 -3.25
CA ARG A 187 -3.78 -26.95 -1.87
C ARG A 187 -3.84 -28.13 -0.92
N ASN A 188 -2.81 -28.27 -0.09
CA ASN A 188 -2.77 -29.29 0.95
C ASN A 188 -3.75 -28.93 2.10
N GLU A 189 -4.19 -29.92 2.89
CA GLU A 189 -5.13 -29.69 4.01
C GLU A 189 -4.56 -28.77 5.12
N GLY A 190 -3.23 -28.70 5.25
CA GLY A 190 -2.49 -27.91 6.24
C GLY A 190 -2.14 -26.48 5.81
N PHE A 191 -2.55 -26.03 4.63
CA PHE A 191 -2.07 -24.77 4.03
C PHE A 191 -2.25 -23.55 4.94
N LEU A 192 -3.32 -23.52 5.74
CA LEU A 192 -3.62 -22.42 6.65
C LEU A 192 -2.62 -22.39 7.81
N ALA A 193 -2.26 -23.57 8.35
CA ALA A 193 -1.24 -23.68 9.38
C ALA A 193 0.13 -23.29 8.83
N ASP A 194 0.46 -23.70 7.60
CA ASP A 194 1.69 -23.33 6.92
C ASP A 194 1.81 -21.81 6.74
N LEU A 195 0.74 -21.17 6.23
CA LEU A 195 0.66 -19.72 6.03
C LEU A 195 0.83 -18.92 7.34
N ILE A 196 0.21 -19.39 8.44
CA ILE A 196 0.24 -18.69 9.72
C ILE A 196 1.59 -18.87 10.43
N SER A 197 2.21 -20.05 10.28
CA SER A 197 3.41 -20.42 11.03
C SER A 197 4.72 -20.08 10.31
N SER A 198 4.70 -19.75 9.02
CA SER A 198 5.91 -19.56 8.22
C SER A 198 5.70 -18.61 7.04
N ASP A 199 6.67 -17.72 6.82
CA ASP A 199 6.71 -16.83 5.65
C ASP A 199 7.32 -17.50 4.40
N GLN A 200 7.61 -18.81 4.44
CA GLN A 200 8.23 -19.53 3.31
C GLN A 200 7.40 -19.48 2.03
N LEU A 201 6.07 -19.46 2.14
CA LEU A 201 5.20 -19.41 0.96
C LEU A 201 5.45 -18.13 0.14
N PHE A 202 5.70 -16.99 0.79
CA PHE A 202 6.02 -15.73 0.12
C PHE A 202 7.32 -15.77 -0.68
N GLN A 203 8.25 -16.66 -0.31
CA GLN A 203 9.54 -16.82 -0.99
C GLN A 203 9.44 -17.78 -2.19
N HIS A 204 8.59 -18.79 -2.10
CA HIS A 204 8.49 -19.86 -3.09
C HIS A 204 7.37 -19.63 -4.12
N ASP A 205 6.23 -19.10 -3.68
CA ASP A 205 5.07 -18.79 -4.52
C ASP A 205 4.36 -17.54 -3.98
N ALA A 206 4.91 -16.38 -4.33
CA ALA A 206 4.39 -15.10 -3.89
C ALA A 206 2.91 -14.92 -4.29
N GLN A 207 2.52 -15.28 -5.52
CA GLN A 207 1.15 -15.12 -5.99
C GLN A 207 0.17 -15.87 -5.08
N GLN A 208 0.51 -17.10 -4.70
CA GLN A 208 -0.29 -17.87 -3.75
C GLN A 208 -0.27 -17.32 -2.34
N ALA A 209 0.90 -16.87 -1.87
CA ALA A 209 1.03 -16.27 -0.55
C ALA A 209 0.09 -15.06 -0.41
N TYR A 210 0.11 -14.13 -1.38
CA TYR A 210 -0.78 -12.98 -1.42
C TYR A 210 -2.26 -13.39 -1.50
N ALA A 211 -2.60 -14.37 -2.34
CA ALA A 211 -3.99 -14.82 -2.49
C ALA A 211 -4.54 -15.46 -1.20
N GLN A 212 -3.74 -16.30 -0.53
CA GLN A 212 -4.13 -16.96 0.72
C GLN A 212 -4.15 -15.98 1.89
N ALA A 213 -3.17 -15.07 1.98
CA ALA A 213 -3.12 -14.00 2.97
C ALA A 213 -4.34 -13.07 2.85
N TRP A 214 -4.69 -12.67 1.63
CA TRP A 214 -5.90 -11.91 1.33
C TRP A 214 -7.15 -12.66 1.79
N ALA A 215 -7.30 -13.93 1.38
CA ALA A 215 -8.50 -14.71 1.67
C ALA A 215 -8.71 -14.92 3.18
N LEU A 216 -7.64 -15.24 3.92
CA LEU A 216 -7.68 -15.35 5.38
C LEU A 216 -8.04 -14.02 6.03
N THR A 217 -7.39 -12.93 5.61
CA THR A 217 -7.66 -11.60 6.16
C THR A 217 -9.09 -11.16 5.90
N TYR A 218 -9.59 -11.33 4.67
CA TYR A 218 -10.97 -11.03 4.30
C TYR A 218 -11.96 -11.83 5.15
N TRP A 219 -11.76 -13.14 5.29
CA TRP A 219 -12.62 -14.01 6.11
C TRP A 219 -12.67 -13.60 7.59
N LEU A 220 -11.59 -13.06 8.14
CA LEU A 220 -11.54 -12.61 9.53
C LEU A 220 -12.27 -11.29 9.78
N VAL A 221 -12.45 -10.44 8.76
CA VAL A 221 -12.89 -9.03 8.93
C VAL A 221 -14.19 -8.67 8.22
N GLU A 222 -14.71 -9.54 7.36
CA GLU A 222 -15.96 -9.39 6.58
C GLU A 222 -16.92 -10.55 6.79
#